data_AF-B5GY88-F1
#
_entry.id   AF-B5GY88-F1
#
_cell.length_a   1.000
_cell.length_b   1.000
_cell.length_c   1.000
_cell.angle_alpha   90.00
_cell.angle_beta   90.00
_cell.angle_gamma   90.00
#
_symmetry.space_group_name_H-M   'P 1'
#
loop_
_entity.id
_entity.type
_entity.pdbx_description
1 polymer ?
#
loop_
_entity_poly.entity_id
_entity_poly.type
_entity_poly.pdbx_seq_one_letter_code
_entity_poly.pdbx_strand_id
1 'polypeptide(L)'
;MRDAIARVLARALFLLLPAHGRHRTTTPAVTTPAPVSPWARPWTGPSSTTARAVFTAPEARALTPEQREHFYATAWAELGHVYIHTVAVSDVHHVTTPAAVTA
;
A
#
# COMPACT_ATOMS: atom_id res chain seq x y z
N MET A 1 -8.89 9.43 -25.08
CA MET A 1 -8.91 9.16 -23.61
C MET A 1 -7.92 10.04 -22.85
N ARG A 2 -6.64 10.09 -23.24
CA ARG A 2 -5.59 10.89 -22.59
C ARG A 2 -5.93 12.38 -22.46
N ASP A 3 -6.57 12.96 -23.47
CA ASP A 3 -6.91 14.39 -23.49
C ASP A 3 -8.09 14.77 -22.59
N ALA A 4 -8.95 13.79 -22.27
CA ALA A 4 -10.05 13.99 -21.33
C ALA A 4 -9.50 14.03 -19.89
N ILE A 5 -8.58 13.12 -19.56
CA ILE A 5 -7.89 13.07 -18.27
C ILE A 5 -7.11 14.37 -18.04
N ALA A 6 -6.33 14.82 -19.04
CA ALA A 6 -5.57 16.06 -18.95
C ALA A 6 -6.45 17.29 -18.68
N ARG A 7 -7.61 17.37 -19.35
CA ARG A 7 -8.56 18.47 -19.16
C ARG A 7 -9.20 18.48 -17.77
N VAL A 8 -9.55 17.30 -17.24
CA VAL A 8 -10.12 17.18 -15.89
C VAL A 8 -9.09 17.57 -14.83
N LEU A 9 -7.84 17.11 -14.97
CA LEU A 9 -6.76 17.44 -14.04
C LEU A 9 -6.42 18.93 -14.08
N ALA A 10 -6.35 19.55 -15.26
CA ALA A 10 -6.11 20.98 -15.39
C ALA A 10 -7.22 21.82 -14.72
N ARG A 11 -8.48 21.40 -14.88
CA ARG A 11 -9.62 22.07 -14.22
C ARG A 11 -9.57 21.93 -12.70
N ALA A 12 -9.26 20.75 -12.20
CA ALA A 12 -9.10 20.53 -10.77
C ALA A 12 -7.97 21.41 -10.20
N LEU A 13 -6.83 21.46 -10.90
CA LEU A 13 -5.68 22.28 -10.47
C LEU A 13 -6.05 23.77 -10.40
N PHE A 14 -6.83 24.28 -11.37
CA PHE A 14 -7.27 25.67 -11.38
C PHE A 14 -8.24 26.02 -10.24
N LEU A 15 -9.03 25.05 -9.77
CA LEU A 15 -9.92 25.21 -8.62
C LEU A 15 -9.17 25.12 -7.27
N LEU A 16 -8.10 24.33 -7.22
CA LEU A 16 -7.31 24.10 -6.02
C LEU A 16 -6.22 25.16 -5.79
N LEU A 17 -5.76 25.84 -6.83
CA LEU A 17 -4.77 26.91 -6.67
C LEU A 17 -5.46 28.23 -6.32
N PRO A 18 -5.19 28.82 -5.14
CA PRO A 18 -5.71 30.15 -4.82
C PRO A 18 -5.13 31.16 -5.81
N ALA A 19 -6.01 31.95 -6.43
CA ALA A 19 -5.61 33.06 -7.28
C ALA A 19 -4.60 33.93 -6.52
N HIS A 20 -3.37 34.02 -7.03
CA HIS A 20 -2.31 34.84 -6.45
C HIS A 20 -2.70 36.32 -6.52
N GLY A 21 -3.46 36.77 -5.53
CA GLY A 21 -3.73 38.17 -5.26
C GLY A 21 -2.47 38.84 -4.70
N ARG A 22 -2.08 39.95 -5.35
CA ARG A 22 -1.00 40.88 -4.98
C ARG A 22 -0.69 40.90 -3.48
N HIS A 23 0.56 40.59 -3.14
CA HIS A 23 1.14 40.87 -1.83
C HIS A 23 0.95 42.34 -1.44
N ARG A 24 0.18 42.59 -0.38
CA ARG A 24 0.35 43.78 0.44
C ARG A 24 0.42 43.40 1.91
N THR A 25 1.44 43.98 2.52
CA THR A 25 1.70 44.20 3.95
C THR A 25 2.38 43.04 4.69
N THR A 26 3.66 43.27 4.95
CA THR A 26 4.54 42.56 5.89
C THR A 26 3.96 42.62 7.30
N THR A 27 3.51 41.48 7.79
CA THR A 27 3.35 41.21 9.24
C THR A 27 4.52 40.30 9.63
N PRO A 28 5.24 40.56 10.73
CA PRO A 28 6.30 39.64 11.16
C PRO A 28 5.65 38.30 11.53
N ALA A 29 5.95 37.28 10.75
CA ALA A 29 5.44 35.94 10.95
C ALA A 29 6.08 35.34 12.21
N VAL A 30 5.26 35.03 13.21
CA VAL A 30 5.62 34.04 14.21
C VAL A 30 5.87 32.73 13.46
N THR A 31 7.07 32.16 13.58
CA THR A 31 7.43 30.89 12.95
C THR A 31 6.66 29.74 13.61
N THR A 32 5.37 29.61 13.29
CA THR A 32 4.66 28.35 13.51
C THR A 32 5.20 27.37 12.47
N PRO A 33 5.69 26.18 12.87
CA PRO A 33 6.15 25.20 11.90
C PRO A 33 4.99 24.89 10.94
N ALA A 34 5.24 25.04 9.64
CA ALA A 34 4.25 24.75 8.61
C ALA A 34 3.79 23.29 8.75
N PRO A 35 2.50 22.99 8.54
CA PRO A 35 2.01 21.62 8.59
C PRO A 35 2.78 20.78 7.57
N VAL A 36 3.48 19.76 8.06
CA VAL A 36 4.21 18.83 7.22
C VAL A 36 3.18 18.06 6.41
N SER A 37 3.22 18.19 5.07
CA SER A 37 2.34 17.41 4.21
C SER A 37 2.58 15.92 4.49
N PRO A 38 1.54 15.11 4.73
CA PRO A 38 1.70 13.67 4.89
C PRO A 38 2.30 13.03 3.62
N TRP A 39 2.25 13.72 2.49
CA TRP A 39 2.84 13.34 1.21
C TRP A 39 4.29 13.80 1.01
N ALA A 40 4.84 14.61 1.92
CA ALA A 40 6.25 15.01 1.89
C ALA A 40 7.18 13.91 2.41
N ARG A 41 6.63 12.96 3.19
CA ARG A 41 7.41 11.82 3.68
C ARG A 41 7.54 10.77 2.57
N PRO A 42 8.76 10.32 2.24
CA PRO A 42 8.94 9.19 1.35
C PRO A 42 8.19 7.97 1.89
N TRP A 43 7.52 7.23 1.00
CA TRP A 43 6.88 5.97 1.35
C TRP A 43 7.92 5.03 1.98
N THR A 44 7.62 4.51 3.17
CA THR A 44 8.53 3.64 3.94
C THR A 44 8.43 2.17 3.57
N GLY A 45 7.74 1.84 2.49
CA GLY A 45 7.64 0.46 1.98
C GLY A 45 8.74 0.11 0.99
N PRO A 46 8.70 -1.12 0.44
CA PRO A 46 9.71 -1.59 -0.48
C PRO A 46 9.65 -0.80 -1.78
N SER A 47 10.76 -0.76 -2.51
CA SER A 47 10.79 -0.14 -3.83
C SER A 47 9.79 -0.84 -4.77
N SER A 48 9.27 -0.10 -5.76
CA SER A 48 8.35 -0.67 -6.76
C SER A 48 8.94 -1.86 -7.51
N THR A 49 10.25 -1.83 -7.77
CA THR A 49 11.00 -2.93 -8.39
C THR A 49 11.01 -4.17 -7.49
N THR A 50 11.28 -3.98 -6.20
CA THR A 50 11.28 -5.07 -5.20
C THR A 50 9.89 -5.69 -5.07
N ALA A 51 8.85 -4.87 -4.93
CA ALA A 51 7.48 -5.35 -4.84
C ALA A 51 7.06 -6.14 -6.10
N ARG A 52 7.44 -5.65 -7.29
CA ARG A 52 7.13 -6.35 -8.55
C ARG A 52 7.86 -7.69 -8.65
N ALA A 53 9.10 -7.80 -8.17
CA ALA A 53 9.82 -9.08 -8.16
C ALA A 53 9.05 -10.14 -7.35
N VAL A 54 8.51 -9.80 -6.18
CA VAL A 54 7.72 -10.71 -5.35
C VAL A 54 6.45 -11.18 -6.08
N PHE A 55 5.67 -10.27 -6.66
CA PHE A 55 4.40 -10.61 -7.31
C PHE A 55 4.56 -11.28 -8.70
N THR A 56 5.74 -11.21 -9.31
CA THR A 56 6.00 -11.82 -10.63
C THR A 56 6.88 -13.07 -10.56
N ALA A 57 7.27 -13.46 -9.35
CA ALA A 57 8.06 -14.64 -9.05
C ALA A 57 7.49 -15.88 -9.77
N PRO A 58 8.30 -16.61 -10.56
CA PRO A 58 7.84 -17.80 -11.28
C PRO A 58 7.30 -18.89 -10.34
N GLU A 59 7.83 -18.98 -9.13
CA GLU A 59 7.43 -19.92 -8.08
C GLU A 59 5.96 -19.74 -7.69
N ALA A 60 5.48 -18.49 -7.67
CA ALA A 60 4.11 -18.16 -7.30
C ALA A 60 3.06 -18.58 -8.35
N ARG A 61 3.46 -18.86 -9.59
CA ARG A 61 2.54 -19.14 -10.71
C ARG A 61 1.89 -20.52 -10.64
N ALA A 62 2.58 -21.49 -10.04
CA ALA A 62 2.09 -22.87 -9.92
C ALA A 62 1.32 -23.12 -8.62
N LEU A 63 1.29 -22.14 -7.71
CA LEU A 63 0.65 -22.25 -6.40
C LEU A 63 -0.87 -22.05 -6.47
N THR A 64 -1.60 -22.73 -5.59
CA THR A 64 -3.02 -22.40 -5.35
C THR A 64 -3.15 -20.96 -4.85
N PRO A 65 -4.34 -20.33 -4.95
CA PRO A 65 -4.54 -18.99 -4.42
C PRO A 65 -4.08 -18.84 -2.96
N GLU A 66 -4.41 -19.79 -2.10
CA GLU A 66 -4.06 -19.77 -0.67
C GLU A 66 -2.54 -19.86 -0.48
N GLN A 67 -1.89 -20.81 -1.16
CA GLN A 67 -0.44 -20.98 -1.10
C GLN A 67 0.31 -19.77 -1.65
N ARG A 68 -0.25 -19.13 -2.67
CA ARG A 68 0.32 -17.91 -3.25
C ARG A 68 0.24 -16.73 -2.30
N GLU A 69 -0.87 -16.55 -1.59
CA GLU A 69 -0.97 -15.51 -0.57
C GLU A 69 -0.01 -15.76 0.61
N HIS A 70 0.15 -17.02 1.03
CA HIS A 70 1.17 -17.39 2.03
C HIS A 70 2.59 -17.10 1.54
N PHE A 71 2.90 -17.43 0.27
CA PHE A 71 4.18 -17.11 -0.34
C PHE A 71 4.46 -15.60 -0.32
N TYR A 72 3.48 -14.78 -0.69
CA TYR A 72 3.63 -13.33 -0.60
C TYR A 72 3.82 -12.85 0.82
N ALA A 73 3.03 -13.35 1.78
CA ALA A 73 3.18 -12.97 3.18
C ALA A 73 4.59 -13.23 3.71
N THR A 74 5.17 -14.39 3.39
CA THR A 74 6.55 -14.72 3.76
C THR A 74 7.55 -13.79 3.08
N ALA A 75 7.46 -13.59 1.77
CA ALA A 75 8.39 -12.72 1.03
C ALA A 75 8.35 -11.27 1.52
N TRP A 76 7.17 -10.76 1.89
CA TRP A 76 7.04 -9.43 2.48
C TRP A 76 7.58 -9.35 3.91
N ALA A 77 7.40 -10.41 4.71
CA ALA A 77 7.97 -10.50 6.06
C ALA A 77 9.50 -10.51 6.04
N GLU A 78 10.12 -11.20 5.07
CA GLU A 78 11.57 -11.18 4.85
C GLU A 78 12.10 -9.78 4.49
N LEU A 79 11.28 -8.96 3.84
CA LEU A 79 11.56 -7.55 3.57
C LEU A 79 11.29 -6.63 4.77
N GLY A 80 10.85 -7.18 5.91
CA GLY A 80 10.52 -6.40 7.11
C GLY A 80 9.17 -5.69 7.03
N HIS A 81 8.27 -6.13 6.14
CA HIS A 81 6.98 -5.51 5.92
C HIS A 81 5.83 -6.47 6.25
N VAL A 82 4.80 -5.95 6.91
CA VAL A 82 3.59 -6.71 7.19
C VAL A 82 2.73 -6.74 5.93
N TYR A 83 2.41 -7.94 5.45
CA TYR A 83 1.48 -8.17 4.36
C TYR A 83 0.22 -8.87 4.89
N ILE A 84 -0.87 -8.10 5.01
CA ILE A 84 -2.15 -8.59 5.51
C ILE A 84 -2.93 -9.17 4.34
N HIS A 85 -3.28 -10.44 4.44
CA HIS A 85 -4.14 -11.12 3.49
C HIS A 85 -5.19 -11.93 4.23
N THR A 86 -6.40 -11.95 3.69
CA THR A 86 -7.48 -12.81 4.19
C THR A 86 -7.53 -14.06 3.32
N VAL A 87 -6.96 -15.16 3.80
CA VAL A 87 -7.26 -16.46 3.19
C VAL A 87 -8.66 -16.84 3.65
N ALA A 88 -9.62 -16.89 2.73
CA ALA A 88 -10.84 -17.63 2.97
C ALA A 88 -10.42 -19.10 3.04
N VAL A 89 -10.25 -19.63 4.26
CA VAL A 89 -9.82 -21.02 4.42
C VAL A 89 -11.01 -21.90 4.05
N SER A 90 -11.11 -22.27 2.78
CA SER A 90 -12.23 -23.06 2.26
C SER A 90 -12.15 -24.54 2.66
N ASP A 91 -11.01 -25.03 3.18
CA ASP A 91 -10.79 -26.44 3.50
C ASP A 91 -9.97 -26.65 4.79
N VAL A 92 -10.42 -26.13 5.94
CA VAL A 92 -9.98 -26.73 7.22
C VAL A 92 -10.77 -28.02 7.42
N HIS A 93 -10.30 -29.12 6.86
CA HIS A 93 -10.59 -30.42 7.45
C HIS A 93 -9.91 -30.45 8.82
N HIS A 94 -10.68 -30.15 9.87
CA HIS A 94 -10.26 -30.41 11.24
C HIS A 94 -9.97 -31.91 11.38
N VAL A 95 -8.69 -32.29 11.31
CA VAL A 95 -8.25 -33.63 11.70
C VAL A 95 -8.30 -33.67 13.23
N THR A 96 -9.46 -34.05 13.76
CA THR A 96 -9.58 -34.42 15.16
C THR A 96 -8.95 -35.80 15.33
N THR A 97 -7.69 -35.84 15.77
CA THR A 97 -7.06 -37.09 16.20
C THR A 97 -7.71 -37.51 17.52
N PRO A 98 -8.45 -38.63 17.60
CA PRO A 98 -8.92 -39.12 18.89
C PRO A 98 -7.69 -39.61 19.67
N ALA A 99 -7.38 -38.93 20.78
CA ALA A 99 -6.42 -39.46 21.74
C ALA A 99 -6.98 -40.78 22.28
N ALA A 100 -6.30 -41.88 21.98
CA ALA A 100 -6.58 -43.18 22.57
C ALA A 100 -6.33 -43.08 24.07
N VAL A 101 -7.40 -43.09 24.86
CA VAL A 101 -7.35 -43.30 26.30
C VAL A 101 -7.08 -44.78 26.51
N THR A 102 -5.84 -45.10 26.88
CA THR A 102 -5.47 -46.43 27.35
C THR A 102 -6.08 -46.65 28.73
N ALA A 103 -6.76 -47.78 28.89
CA ALA A 103 -7.49 -48.20 30.08
C ALA A 103 -6.60 -48.44 31.31
#